data_AF-A0A1Y2AE00-F1
#
_entry.id   AF-A0A1Y2AE00-F1
#
_cell.length_a   1.000
_cell.length_b   1.000
_cell.length_c   1.000
_cell.angle_alpha   90.00
_cell.angle_beta   90.00
_cell.angle_gamma   90.00
#
_symmetry.space_group_name_H-M   'P 1'
#
loop_
_entity.id
_entity.type
_entity.pdbx_description
1 polymer ?
#
loop_
_entity_poly.entity_id
_entity_poly.type
_entity_poly.pdbx_seq_one_letter_code
_entity_poly.pdbx_strand_id
1 'polypeptide(L)'
;MNHYENNSINNNNITYNNNIIDYNDSNEFKTKNSTLTVHINNQELSFNKITFSLGGHNSRAYSKPGFNLKIRGGKELFGRRQFKLRGDASEPSYMRTKLMCDIHNKLGLPSISANYITLYINDEFMGLYILTDAYKESWIEYVYGEKDTTNLYKCEYCDLLYDSRNDFENENKEASDNQELYKFLKAMTKAKSSVDVESIFDLDQFYKEIAIEYLSSSWDHDQHNYYVYKNPQNNKWIYLIHDFDLDMCSYSDQFSECINYDFKNFSRISIVKKLISNNIEHFNDILKEIVIKVFNPATLFPRIDEIKSFIRPYVQLDKTLNDNGEYPGRMNKNDDTFYSMEQWEASTEFDESLIGLKQFILLRYRYVCKEFSIECDPMYLDENMNMNLTITETESLYPTETEASSFLIPTSTFDLINIEATTTTIEDTILPTSTSIFDSNIDSNITSLALDFTNTEITTSIEDTILPTTISVLPTTNSILHTTNSQLNEPTGTLPPISQTTVTFKCLSEFVGYPCCSSELTTVYAKDEYGEWSYDFTKNEWCGLTKFEDSSNQDHSGECWSEILGYPCCKGCKSMKLTQMDLGDMNLINGVVLFHPVVKKNK
;
A
#
# COMPACT_ATOMS: atom_id res chain seq x y z
N MET A 1 51.20 8.09 15.19
CA MET A 1 51.76 8.55 16.47
C MET A 1 51.46 10.03 16.61
N ASN A 2 50.37 10.38 17.30
CA ASN A 2 50.18 11.59 18.10
C ASN A 2 48.74 11.60 18.62
N HIS A 3 48.59 11.72 19.94
CA HIS A 3 47.31 12.00 20.59
C HIS A 3 46.89 13.44 20.34
N TYR A 4 45.59 13.68 20.31
CA TYR A 4 45.00 14.87 20.93
C TYR A 4 43.75 14.46 21.69
N GLU A 5 43.79 14.57 23.02
CA GLU A 5 42.60 14.63 23.85
C GLU A 5 42.04 16.06 23.82
N ASN A 6 40.72 16.20 23.88
CA ASN A 6 40.07 17.35 24.49
C ASN A 6 38.68 16.93 24.99
N ASN A 7 38.35 17.28 26.23
CA ASN A 7 37.15 16.82 26.93
C ASN A 7 36.06 17.90 26.99
N SER A 8 34.81 17.53 26.69
CA SER A 8 33.55 18.18 27.15
C SER A 8 33.31 19.64 26.68
N ILE A 9 32.11 20.24 26.56
CA ILE A 9 30.69 19.97 26.88
C ILE A 9 29.89 20.54 25.66
N ASN A 10 28.77 20.01 25.13
CA ASN A 10 27.83 18.96 25.56
C ASN A 10 27.32 18.16 24.35
N ASN A 11 27.00 16.86 24.50
CA ASN A 11 26.37 16.04 23.46
C ASN A 11 25.22 15.19 24.04
N ASN A 12 24.01 15.31 23.50
CA ASN A 12 22.98 14.27 23.60
C ASN A 12 23.24 13.21 22.51
N ASN A 13 24.40 12.55 22.56
CA ASN A 13 24.71 11.44 21.67
C ASN A 13 23.91 10.21 22.11
N ILE A 14 22.80 9.92 21.42
CA ILE A 14 22.14 8.62 21.49
C ILE A 14 23.11 7.60 20.91
N THR A 15 23.89 6.98 21.79
CA THR A 15 24.92 6.00 21.41
C THR A 15 24.33 4.62 21.59
N TYR A 16 23.63 4.12 20.56
CA TYR A 16 23.20 2.72 20.53
C TYR A 16 24.44 1.82 20.50
N ASN A 17 24.80 1.28 21.67
CA ASN A 17 25.77 0.20 21.75
C ASN A 17 25.17 -1.01 21.03
N ASN A 18 25.77 -1.39 19.89
CA ASN A 18 25.50 -2.61 19.15
C ASN A 18 25.96 -3.87 19.92
N ASN A 19 25.45 -4.03 21.15
CA ASN A 19 25.26 -5.35 21.71
C ASN A 19 24.09 -5.95 20.95
N ILE A 20 24.40 -6.82 19.97
CA ILE A 20 23.44 -7.77 19.44
C ILE A 20 23.01 -8.64 20.61
N ILE A 21 21.93 -8.22 21.28
CA ILE A 21 21.19 -9.09 22.19
C ILE A 21 20.57 -10.12 21.26
N ASP A 22 21.18 -11.30 21.26
CA ASP A 22 20.66 -12.51 20.65
C ASP A 22 19.34 -12.84 21.34
N TYR A 23 18.25 -12.22 20.87
CA TYR A 23 16.88 -12.46 21.29
C TYR A 23 16.48 -13.85 20.78
N ASN A 24 16.95 -14.84 21.53
CA ASN A 24 16.62 -16.26 21.40
C ASN A 24 15.09 -16.45 21.20
N ASP A 25 14.71 -17.59 20.63
CA ASP A 25 13.32 -18.07 20.39
C ASP A 25 12.34 -17.96 21.58
N SER A 26 12.79 -17.60 22.78
CA SER A 26 12.02 -17.52 24.03
C SER A 26 10.82 -16.55 24.02
N ASN A 27 10.67 -15.68 23.02
CA ASN A 27 9.56 -14.72 22.90
C ASN A 27 8.58 -15.01 21.74
N GLU A 28 8.51 -16.25 21.25
CA GLU A 28 7.51 -16.70 20.26
C GLU A 28 6.09 -16.83 20.87
N PHE A 29 5.36 -15.71 21.05
CA PHE A 29 3.92 -15.79 21.32
C PHE A 29 3.13 -16.08 20.03
N LYS A 30 2.41 -17.22 19.98
CA LYS A 30 1.53 -17.60 18.86
C LYS A 30 0.39 -18.50 19.33
N THR A 31 -0.84 -18.13 19.01
CA THR A 31 -2.05 -18.92 19.34
C THR A 31 -2.93 -19.15 18.11
N LYS A 32 -3.61 -20.30 18.09
CA LYS A 32 -4.74 -20.62 17.18
C LYS A 32 -6.09 -20.68 17.92
N ASN A 33 -6.08 -20.45 19.23
CA ASN A 33 -7.24 -20.52 20.12
C ASN A 33 -7.73 -19.10 20.42
N SER A 34 -8.12 -18.39 19.37
CA SER A 34 -8.59 -17.01 19.44
C SER A 34 -9.72 -16.74 18.46
N THR A 35 -10.57 -15.80 18.82
CA THR A 35 -11.60 -15.22 17.97
C THR A 35 -11.27 -13.75 17.71
N LEU A 36 -11.81 -13.17 16.64
CA LEU A 36 -11.71 -11.74 16.35
C LEU A 36 -13.11 -11.19 16.15
N THR A 37 -13.42 -10.08 16.80
CA THR A 37 -14.54 -9.20 16.43
C THR A 37 -13.98 -7.91 15.83
N VAL A 38 -14.60 -7.42 14.77
CA VAL A 38 -14.20 -6.20 14.03
C VAL A 38 -15.41 -5.29 13.92
N HIS A 39 -15.31 -4.03 14.36
CA HIS A 39 -16.41 -3.05 14.24
C HIS A 39 -16.03 -1.94 13.27
N ILE A 40 -16.86 -1.76 12.23
CA ILE A 40 -16.65 -0.82 11.12
C ILE A 40 -18.01 -0.21 10.78
N ASN A 41 -18.11 1.12 10.77
CA ASN A 41 -19.33 1.83 10.33
C ASN A 41 -20.62 1.29 10.98
N ASN A 42 -20.58 1.04 12.30
CA ASN A 42 -21.63 0.40 13.12
C ASN A 42 -22.01 -1.05 12.74
N GLN A 43 -21.29 -1.70 11.83
CA GLN A 43 -21.37 -3.14 11.57
C GLN A 43 -20.38 -3.90 12.44
N GLU A 44 -20.77 -5.11 12.86
CA GLU A 44 -19.90 -6.05 13.56
C GLU A 44 -19.62 -7.28 12.68
N LEU A 45 -18.35 -7.64 12.52
CA LEU A 45 -17.90 -8.84 11.84
C LEU A 45 -17.16 -9.76 12.82
N SER A 46 -17.68 -10.97 13.01
CA SER A 46 -17.18 -11.94 13.98
C SER A 46 -16.52 -13.16 13.31
N PHE A 47 -15.28 -13.46 13.70
CA PHE A 47 -14.45 -14.55 13.17
C PHE A 47 -14.06 -15.54 14.27
N ASN A 48 -14.70 -16.71 14.26
CA ASN A 48 -14.56 -17.74 15.30
C ASN A 48 -13.23 -18.51 15.32
N LYS A 49 -12.34 -18.29 14.33
CA LYS A 49 -11.03 -18.95 14.23
C LYS A 49 -10.02 -17.99 13.61
N ILE A 50 -9.07 -17.52 14.41
CA ILE A 50 -7.88 -16.81 13.91
C ILE A 50 -6.59 -17.51 14.37
N THR A 51 -5.48 -17.16 13.72
CA THR A 51 -4.14 -17.28 14.30
C THR A 51 -3.70 -15.87 14.68
N PHE A 52 -3.26 -15.68 15.92
CA PHE A 52 -2.75 -14.41 16.43
C PHE A 52 -1.36 -14.64 17.03
N SER A 53 -0.39 -13.80 16.70
CA SER A 53 0.99 -13.94 17.19
C SER A 53 1.65 -12.58 17.37
N LEU A 54 2.77 -12.55 18.08
CA LEU A 54 3.67 -11.41 18.04
C LEU A 54 4.18 -11.20 16.59
N GLY A 55 4.45 -9.94 16.24
CA GLY A 55 4.89 -9.49 14.92
C GLY A 55 6.34 -9.03 14.89
N GLY A 56 6.91 -8.94 13.69
CA GLY A 56 8.28 -8.48 13.46
C GLY A 56 9.37 -9.43 13.97
N HIS A 57 10.61 -8.92 13.99
CA HIS A 57 11.79 -9.55 14.59
C HIS A 57 12.35 -8.63 15.68
N ASN A 58 13.12 -7.60 15.31
CA ASN A 58 13.68 -6.62 16.24
C ASN A 58 12.60 -5.80 16.95
N SER A 59 11.54 -5.43 16.24
CA SER A 59 10.40 -4.66 16.78
C SER A 59 9.56 -5.39 17.83
N ARG A 60 9.83 -6.68 18.11
CA ARG A 60 9.33 -7.39 19.31
C ARG A 60 9.88 -6.80 20.60
N ALA A 61 11.05 -6.15 20.55
CA ALA A 61 11.73 -5.56 21.69
C ALA A 61 11.34 -4.10 21.97
N TYR A 62 10.55 -3.44 21.13
CA TYR A 62 10.05 -2.09 21.43
C TYR A 62 8.96 -2.10 22.51
N SER A 63 8.76 -0.95 23.14
CA SER A 63 7.78 -0.72 24.21
C SER A 63 6.38 -1.22 23.80
N LYS A 64 6.00 -0.92 22.55
CA LYS A 64 4.77 -1.35 21.88
C LYS A 64 5.07 -2.29 20.70
N PRO A 65 5.18 -3.61 20.92
CA PRO A 65 5.39 -4.56 19.84
C PRO A 65 4.17 -4.67 18.93
N GLY A 66 4.43 -5.05 17.67
CA GLY A 66 3.39 -5.39 16.69
C GLY A 66 2.87 -6.82 16.83
N PHE A 67 1.79 -7.12 16.09
CA PHE A 67 1.17 -8.44 16.02
C PHE A 67 0.92 -8.88 14.58
N ASN A 68 0.84 -10.18 14.34
CA ASN A 68 0.33 -10.76 13.10
C ASN A 68 -1.03 -11.43 13.33
N LEU A 69 -1.98 -11.21 12.41
CA LEU A 69 -3.31 -11.81 12.44
C LEU A 69 -3.58 -12.58 11.15
N LYS A 70 -3.99 -13.85 11.24
CA LYS A 70 -4.48 -14.67 10.12
C LYS A 70 -5.88 -15.21 10.39
N ILE A 71 -6.88 -14.76 9.65
CA ILE A 71 -8.24 -15.32 9.66
C ILE A 71 -8.19 -16.76 9.12
N ARG A 72 -8.97 -17.67 9.70
CA ARG A 72 -9.02 -19.09 9.34
C ARG A 72 -10.45 -19.55 9.02
N GLY A 73 -10.56 -20.72 8.40
CA GLY A 73 -11.85 -21.34 8.07
C GLY A 73 -12.51 -20.81 6.80
N GLY A 74 -11.72 -20.38 5.80
CA GLY A 74 -12.24 -19.89 4.52
C GLY A 74 -13.02 -18.58 4.61
N LYS A 75 -12.73 -17.76 5.65
CA LYS A 75 -13.29 -16.42 5.82
C LYS A 75 -12.22 -15.37 5.59
N GLU A 76 -12.66 -14.21 5.14
CA GLU A 76 -11.84 -13.08 4.75
C GLU A 76 -12.47 -11.80 5.29
N LEU A 77 -11.65 -10.77 5.42
CA LEU A 77 -12.05 -9.40 5.69
C LEU A 77 -11.51 -8.57 4.52
N PHE A 78 -12.38 -7.93 3.73
CA PHE A 78 -12.01 -7.13 2.54
C PHE A 78 -11.09 -7.87 1.55
N GLY A 79 -11.39 -9.13 1.23
CA GLY A 79 -10.57 -9.96 0.34
C GLY A 79 -9.16 -10.24 0.88
N ARG A 80 -8.96 -10.18 2.20
CA ARG A 80 -7.69 -10.49 2.87
C ARG A 80 -7.89 -11.50 3.99
N ARG A 81 -6.93 -12.40 4.13
CA ARG A 81 -6.85 -13.38 5.24
C ARG A 81 -5.78 -13.03 6.26
N GLN A 82 -4.82 -12.17 5.91
CA GLN A 82 -3.61 -11.91 6.70
C GLN A 82 -3.31 -10.42 6.81
N PHE A 83 -2.97 -10.00 8.02
CA PHE A 83 -2.72 -8.61 8.37
C PHE A 83 -1.54 -8.50 9.35
N LYS A 84 -0.80 -7.39 9.27
CA LYS A 84 0.11 -6.93 10.34
C LYS A 84 -0.60 -5.84 11.12
N LEU A 85 -0.52 -5.89 12.44
CA LEU A 85 -0.95 -4.80 13.34
C LEU A 85 0.33 -4.18 13.89
N ARG A 86 0.74 -3.04 13.36
CA ARG A 86 2.02 -2.41 13.69
C ARG A 86 1.87 -1.37 14.80
N GLY A 87 2.75 -1.45 15.80
CA GLY A 87 2.84 -0.45 16.86
C GLY A 87 3.73 0.75 16.49
N ASP A 88 4.58 0.60 15.47
CA ASP A 88 5.55 1.58 14.91
C ASP A 88 6.13 2.52 15.98
N ALA A 89 6.59 1.93 17.08
CA ALA A 89 7.00 2.64 18.30
C ALA A 89 8.24 3.53 18.09
N SER A 90 9.08 3.17 17.12
CA SER A 90 10.33 3.84 16.76
C SER A 90 10.16 5.05 15.82
N GLU A 91 8.95 5.32 15.32
CA GLU A 91 8.69 6.49 14.48
C GLU A 91 7.61 7.40 15.11
N PRO A 92 7.84 8.72 15.22
CA PRO A 92 7.02 9.59 16.06
C PRO A 92 5.63 9.94 15.52
N SER A 93 5.33 9.68 14.24
CA SER A 93 4.17 10.26 13.53
C SER A 93 2.96 9.32 13.40
N TYR A 94 3.18 8.01 13.36
CA TYR A 94 2.23 6.97 12.92
C TYR A 94 1.80 7.06 11.44
N MET A 95 2.43 7.87 10.60
CA MET A 95 1.95 8.16 9.24
C MET A 95 2.86 7.63 8.12
N ARG A 96 4.11 7.26 8.38
CA ARG A 96 5.09 6.91 7.32
C ARG A 96 4.60 5.74 6.48
N THR A 97 4.22 4.65 7.16
CA THR A 97 3.60 3.48 6.55
C THR A 97 2.34 3.82 5.74
N LYS A 98 1.49 4.72 6.27
CA LYS A 98 0.25 5.12 5.58
C LYS A 98 0.51 5.95 4.32
N LEU A 99 1.38 6.95 4.42
CA LEU A 99 1.73 7.84 3.31
C LEU A 99 2.41 7.07 2.18
N MET A 100 3.32 6.15 2.47
CA MET A 100 3.95 5.33 1.44
C MET A 100 2.91 4.44 0.72
N CYS A 101 2.02 3.75 1.43
CA CYS A 101 0.90 3.03 0.80
C CYS A 101 0.02 3.95 -0.08
N ASP A 102 -0.31 5.15 0.41
CA ASP A 102 -1.13 6.11 -0.33
C ASP A 102 -0.44 6.67 -1.58
N ILE A 103 0.90 6.81 -1.56
CA ILE A 103 1.71 7.18 -2.73
C ILE A 103 1.59 6.10 -3.82
N HIS A 104 1.76 4.82 -3.48
CA HIS A 104 1.58 3.71 -4.44
C HIS A 104 0.15 3.68 -5.00
N ASN A 105 -0.87 3.80 -4.13
CA ASN A 105 -2.27 3.83 -4.53
C ASN A 105 -2.57 4.98 -5.51
N LYS A 106 -2.06 6.20 -5.25
CA LYS A 106 -2.26 7.37 -6.13
C LYS A 106 -1.53 7.23 -7.49
N LEU A 107 -0.46 6.44 -7.54
CA LEU A 107 0.24 6.07 -8.79
C LEU A 107 -0.39 4.88 -9.53
N GLY A 108 -1.40 4.22 -8.94
CA GLY A 108 -2.00 3.00 -9.49
C GLY A 108 -1.07 1.79 -9.43
N LEU A 109 -0.11 1.77 -8.50
CA LEU A 109 0.82 0.67 -8.31
C LEU A 109 0.20 -0.44 -7.44
N PRO A 110 0.38 -1.72 -7.79
CA PRO A 110 0.05 -2.84 -6.90
C PRO A 110 0.94 -2.78 -5.65
N SER A 111 0.35 -2.47 -4.50
CA SER A 111 1.06 -2.42 -3.21
C SER A 111 0.20 -2.94 -2.06
N ILE A 112 0.81 -3.13 -0.90
CA ILE A 112 0.07 -3.28 0.36
C ILE A 112 -0.70 -2.01 0.69
N SER A 113 -1.82 -2.17 1.40
CA SER A 113 -2.64 -1.06 1.90
C SER A 113 -2.52 -0.95 3.42
N ALA A 114 -2.55 0.29 3.90
CA ALA A 114 -2.48 0.63 5.32
C ALA A 114 -3.69 1.48 5.75
N ASN A 115 -4.20 1.24 6.96
CA ASN A 115 -5.19 2.07 7.65
C ASN A 115 -5.00 1.94 9.18
N TYR A 116 -5.86 2.57 9.98
CA TYR A 116 -5.72 2.67 11.43
C TYR A 116 -6.77 1.85 12.17
N ILE A 117 -6.35 1.29 13.32
CA ILE A 117 -7.21 0.50 14.19
C ILE A 117 -7.03 0.89 15.65
N THR A 118 -8.10 0.79 16.44
CA THR A 118 -8.02 0.70 17.90
C THR A 118 -8.03 -0.77 18.27
N LEU A 119 -6.94 -1.22 18.89
CA LEU A 119 -6.76 -2.63 19.24
C LEU A 119 -7.15 -2.88 20.69
N TYR A 120 -7.89 -3.96 20.93
CA TYR A 120 -8.22 -4.48 22.24
C TYR A 120 -7.84 -5.97 22.30
N ILE A 121 -7.12 -6.40 23.33
CA ILE A 121 -6.81 -7.82 23.54
C ILE A 121 -7.46 -8.24 24.85
N ASN A 122 -8.42 -9.17 24.80
CA ASN A 122 -9.21 -9.58 25.98
C ASN A 122 -9.82 -8.38 26.75
N ASP A 123 -10.50 -7.50 26.02
CA ASP A 123 -11.17 -6.29 26.53
C ASP A 123 -10.22 -5.20 27.10
N GLU A 124 -8.91 -5.45 27.13
CA GLU A 124 -7.88 -4.46 27.50
C GLU A 124 -7.47 -3.62 26.28
N PHE A 125 -7.56 -2.29 26.38
CA PHE A 125 -7.21 -1.35 25.32
C PHE A 125 -5.69 -1.30 25.09
N MET A 126 -5.26 -1.73 23.90
CA MET A 126 -3.86 -1.72 23.47
C MET A 126 -3.46 -0.43 22.76
N GLY A 127 -4.42 0.45 22.45
CA GLY A 127 -4.14 1.73 21.80
C GLY A 127 -4.33 1.74 20.29
N LEU A 128 -3.79 2.77 19.64
CA LEU A 128 -3.76 2.96 18.19
C LEU A 128 -2.70 2.06 17.55
N TYR A 129 -3.09 1.30 16.53
CA TYR A 129 -2.18 0.49 15.71
C TYR A 129 -2.40 0.79 14.22
N ILE A 130 -1.35 0.63 13.42
CA ILE A 130 -1.44 0.68 11.95
C ILE A 130 -1.73 -0.73 11.45
N LEU A 131 -2.89 -0.93 10.83
CA LEU A 131 -3.27 -2.15 10.14
C LEU A 131 -2.70 -2.10 8.72
N THR A 132 -1.86 -3.08 8.37
CA THR A 132 -1.53 -3.34 6.97
C THR A 132 -2.04 -4.72 6.57
N ASP A 133 -2.37 -4.91 5.29
CA ASP A 133 -2.36 -6.26 4.71
C ASP A 133 -0.91 -6.73 4.49
N ALA A 134 -0.75 -7.86 3.80
CA ALA A 134 0.56 -8.41 3.45
C ALA A 134 0.47 -9.16 2.13
N TYR A 135 1.53 -9.10 1.33
CA TYR A 135 1.68 -9.96 0.15
C TYR A 135 1.69 -11.42 0.59
N LYS A 136 0.57 -12.10 0.32
CA LYS A 136 0.26 -13.51 0.60
C LYS A 136 -0.72 -13.99 -0.47
N GLU A 137 -1.02 -15.27 -0.50
CA GLU A 137 -1.94 -15.90 -1.47
C GLU A 137 -3.27 -15.13 -1.63
N SER A 138 -3.92 -14.69 -0.54
CA SER A 138 -5.19 -13.93 -0.63
C SER A 138 -5.03 -12.53 -1.24
N TRP A 139 -3.87 -11.89 -1.10
CA TRP A 139 -3.60 -10.60 -1.74
C TRP A 139 -3.41 -10.79 -3.25
N ILE A 140 -2.70 -11.84 -3.66
CA ILE A 140 -2.50 -12.22 -5.07
C ILE A 140 -3.82 -12.63 -5.73
N GLU A 141 -4.65 -13.41 -5.03
CA GLU A 141 -5.99 -13.77 -5.48
C GLU A 141 -6.88 -12.54 -5.71
N TYR A 142 -6.80 -11.53 -4.84
CA TYR A 142 -7.57 -10.30 -4.98
C TYR A 142 -7.06 -9.40 -6.11
N VAL A 143 -5.75 -9.16 -6.19
CA VAL A 143 -5.15 -8.18 -7.13
C VAL A 143 -4.98 -8.75 -8.54
N TYR A 144 -4.67 -10.04 -8.68
CA TYR A 144 -4.38 -10.69 -9.96
C TYR A 144 -5.35 -11.80 -10.35
N GLY A 145 -6.28 -12.19 -9.48
CA GLY A 145 -7.20 -13.31 -9.72
C GLY A 145 -6.54 -14.69 -9.64
N GLU A 146 -5.25 -14.80 -9.28
CA GLU A 146 -4.54 -16.07 -9.17
C GLU A 146 -4.75 -16.68 -7.78
N LYS A 147 -5.51 -17.78 -7.72
CA LYS A 147 -5.70 -18.57 -6.50
C LYS A 147 -4.49 -19.47 -6.26
N ASP A 148 -4.19 -19.73 -4.99
CA ASP A 148 -3.21 -20.72 -4.53
C ASP A 148 -1.82 -20.58 -5.20
N THR A 149 -1.41 -19.33 -5.44
CA THR A 149 -0.16 -19.00 -6.16
C THR A 149 1.04 -19.74 -5.58
N THR A 150 1.91 -20.22 -6.46
CA THR A 150 3.19 -20.86 -6.10
C THR A 150 4.39 -19.97 -6.43
N ASN A 151 4.16 -18.76 -6.94
CA ASN A 151 5.22 -17.89 -7.48
C ASN A 151 5.34 -16.53 -6.78
N LEU A 152 4.97 -16.45 -5.50
CA LEU A 152 5.21 -15.30 -4.63
C LEU A 152 6.34 -15.62 -3.64
N TYR A 153 7.42 -14.86 -3.70
CA TYR A 153 8.61 -15.07 -2.88
C TYR A 153 8.97 -13.79 -2.11
N LYS A 154 9.12 -13.90 -0.80
CA LYS A 154 9.65 -12.84 0.04
C LYS A 154 11.18 -12.84 -0.01
N CYS A 155 11.79 -11.67 -0.13
CA CYS A 155 13.18 -11.44 0.24
C CYS A 155 13.26 -11.08 1.74
N GLU A 156 14.03 -11.84 2.52
CA GLU A 156 14.53 -11.33 3.80
C GLU A 156 15.87 -10.64 3.52
N TYR A 157 17.00 -11.36 3.44
CA TYR A 157 18.32 -10.77 3.14
C TYR A 157 18.87 -11.29 1.81
N CYS A 158 18.48 -10.66 0.70
CA CYS A 158 18.75 -11.19 -0.63
C CYS A 158 18.89 -10.10 -1.70
N ASP A 159 19.40 -10.46 -2.88
CA ASP A 159 19.43 -9.56 -4.04
C ASP A 159 18.71 -10.18 -5.24
N LEU A 160 18.50 -9.43 -6.30
CA LEU A 160 17.90 -9.96 -7.54
C LEU A 160 18.91 -10.79 -8.37
N LEU A 161 19.84 -11.51 -7.72
CA LEU A 161 20.85 -12.38 -8.36
C LEU A 161 20.70 -13.84 -7.92
N TYR A 162 21.36 -14.75 -8.63
CA TYR A 162 21.21 -16.19 -8.42
C TYR A 162 21.92 -16.72 -7.17
N ASP A 163 22.92 -16.01 -6.64
CA ASP A 163 23.69 -16.50 -5.52
C ASP A 163 22.89 -16.42 -4.20
N SER A 164 22.01 -15.43 -4.06
CA SER A 164 21.06 -15.25 -2.94
C SER A 164 19.72 -15.99 -3.10
N ARG A 165 19.58 -16.86 -4.10
CA ARG A 165 18.33 -17.60 -4.41
C ARG A 165 17.74 -18.42 -3.25
N ASN A 166 18.54 -18.71 -2.23
CA ASN A 166 18.15 -19.50 -1.06
C ASN A 166 17.54 -18.61 0.04
N ASP A 167 17.76 -17.30 -0.02
CA ASP A 167 17.31 -16.29 0.93
C ASP A 167 15.95 -15.69 0.54
N PHE A 168 15.39 -16.17 -0.58
CA PHE A 168 14.01 -15.99 -0.99
C PHE A 168 13.11 -17.09 -0.38
N GLU A 169 12.13 -16.69 0.43
CA GLU A 169 11.16 -17.61 1.02
C GLU A 169 9.85 -17.63 0.21
N ASN A 170 9.39 -18.79 -0.25
CA ASN A 170 8.08 -18.90 -0.90
C ASN A 170 6.96 -18.68 0.13
N GLU A 171 5.98 -17.83 -0.19
CA GLU A 171 4.86 -17.55 0.72
C GLU A 171 3.84 -18.69 0.79
N ASN A 172 3.72 -19.46 -0.28
CA ASN A 172 2.99 -20.70 -0.26
C ASN A 172 3.90 -21.80 0.31
N LYS A 173 3.67 -22.19 1.56
CA LYS A 173 4.48 -23.21 2.26
C LYS A 173 4.23 -24.64 1.77
N GLU A 174 3.28 -24.84 0.86
CA GLU A 174 3.04 -26.11 0.17
C GLU A 174 3.76 -26.17 -1.19
N ALA A 175 4.21 -25.02 -1.72
CA ALA A 175 5.04 -24.95 -2.92
C ALA A 175 6.49 -25.38 -2.61
N SER A 176 6.96 -26.43 -3.30
CA SER A 176 8.29 -27.01 -3.12
C SER A 176 9.24 -26.81 -4.32
N ASP A 177 8.74 -26.27 -5.43
CA ASP A 177 9.52 -26.05 -6.65
C ASP A 177 9.80 -24.56 -6.90
N ASN A 178 11.07 -24.19 -6.76
CA ASN A 178 11.57 -22.83 -6.98
C ASN A 178 12.21 -22.64 -8.37
N GLN A 179 12.00 -23.59 -9.32
CA GLN A 179 12.64 -23.54 -10.65
C GLN A 179 12.37 -22.26 -11.42
N GLU A 180 11.17 -21.68 -11.35
CA GLU A 180 10.85 -20.43 -12.05
C GLU A 180 11.64 -19.24 -11.47
N LEU A 181 11.70 -19.10 -10.14
CA LEU A 181 12.56 -18.12 -9.47
C LEU A 181 14.03 -18.33 -9.88
N TYR A 182 14.50 -19.56 -9.87
CA TYR A 182 15.88 -19.89 -10.23
C TYR A 182 16.22 -19.58 -11.71
N LYS A 183 15.24 -19.67 -12.63
CA LYS A 183 15.39 -19.24 -14.03
C LYS A 183 15.46 -17.70 -14.11
N PHE A 184 14.58 -17.00 -13.41
CA PHE A 184 14.55 -15.54 -13.33
C PHE A 184 15.86 -14.97 -12.79
N LEU A 185 16.30 -15.41 -11.60
CA LEU A 185 17.53 -14.95 -10.98
C LEU A 185 18.78 -15.28 -11.83
N LYS A 186 18.79 -16.40 -12.57
CA LYS A 186 19.85 -16.70 -13.57
C LYS A 186 19.85 -15.71 -14.74
N ALA A 187 18.68 -15.25 -15.19
CA ALA A 187 18.59 -14.24 -16.25
C ALA A 187 19.08 -12.88 -15.73
N MET A 188 18.59 -12.44 -14.56
CA MET A 188 19.03 -11.20 -13.89
C MET A 188 20.55 -11.17 -13.64
N THR A 189 21.14 -12.30 -13.23
CA THR A 189 22.59 -12.43 -13.04
C THR A 189 23.38 -12.28 -14.34
N LYS A 190 22.85 -12.78 -15.46
CA LYS A 190 23.48 -12.69 -16.78
C LYS A 190 23.23 -11.34 -17.46
N ALA A 191 22.22 -10.60 -17.04
CA ALA A 191 21.83 -9.33 -17.63
C ALA A 191 22.99 -8.33 -17.62
N LYS A 192 23.17 -7.64 -18.75
CA LYS A 192 24.09 -6.52 -18.98
C LYS A 192 23.35 -5.19 -19.01
N SER A 193 22.08 -5.24 -19.39
CA SER A 193 21.15 -4.11 -19.48
C SER A 193 19.71 -4.53 -19.16
N SER A 194 18.80 -3.58 -19.10
CA SER A 194 17.35 -3.80 -19.00
C SER A 194 16.78 -4.63 -20.16
N VAL A 195 17.28 -4.43 -21.38
CA VAL A 195 16.84 -5.16 -22.59
C VAL A 195 16.99 -6.68 -22.44
N ASP A 196 17.99 -7.16 -21.67
CA ASP A 196 18.19 -8.59 -21.44
C ASP A 196 17.07 -9.25 -20.62
N VAL A 197 16.25 -8.46 -19.92
CA VAL A 197 15.21 -8.94 -18.98
C VAL A 197 13.82 -8.35 -19.20
N GLU A 198 13.64 -7.36 -20.10
CA GLU A 198 12.37 -6.68 -20.35
C GLU A 198 11.19 -7.62 -20.74
N SER A 199 11.51 -8.78 -21.32
CA SER A 199 10.54 -9.81 -21.72
C SER A 199 10.04 -10.66 -20.54
N ILE A 200 10.74 -10.65 -19.41
CA ILE A 200 10.45 -11.46 -18.22
C ILE A 200 10.32 -10.64 -16.94
N PHE A 201 10.61 -9.35 -16.95
CA PHE A 201 10.56 -8.46 -15.78
C PHE A 201 9.82 -7.17 -16.13
N ASP A 202 8.94 -6.71 -15.25
CA ASP A 202 8.18 -5.48 -15.44
C ASP A 202 9.02 -4.27 -15.04
N LEU A 203 9.84 -3.81 -15.99
CA LEU A 203 10.80 -2.72 -15.78
C LEU A 203 10.13 -1.40 -15.43
N ASP A 204 8.98 -1.07 -16.02
CA ASP A 204 8.28 0.19 -15.73
C ASP A 204 7.70 0.21 -14.32
N GLN A 205 7.20 -0.94 -13.85
CA GLN A 205 6.78 -1.10 -12.46
C GLN A 205 8.00 -1.01 -11.52
N PHE A 206 9.05 -1.78 -11.77
CA PHE A 206 10.29 -1.76 -10.99
C PHE A 206 10.94 -0.36 -10.91
N TYR A 207 11.01 0.38 -12.02
CA TYR A 207 11.54 1.75 -12.04
C TYR A 207 10.71 2.72 -11.19
N LYS A 208 9.39 2.52 -11.10
CA LYS A 208 8.54 3.31 -10.20
C LYS A 208 8.82 2.97 -8.73
N GLU A 209 8.97 1.70 -8.37
CA GLU A 209 9.34 1.30 -7.00
C GLU A 209 10.69 1.93 -6.60
N ILE A 210 11.75 1.76 -7.41
CA ILE A 210 13.07 2.35 -7.13
C ILE A 210 13.03 3.89 -7.09
N ALA A 211 12.18 4.53 -7.90
CA ALA A 211 11.98 5.97 -7.82
C ALA A 211 11.26 6.38 -6.52
N ILE A 212 10.30 5.59 -6.04
CA ILE A 212 9.62 5.81 -4.75
C ILE A 212 10.60 5.63 -3.59
N GLU A 213 11.39 4.54 -3.57
CA GLU A 213 12.46 4.31 -2.57
C GLU A 213 13.45 5.49 -2.54
N TYR A 214 13.86 5.99 -3.71
CA TYR A 214 14.77 7.13 -3.83
C TYR A 214 14.14 8.42 -3.31
N LEU A 215 12.90 8.72 -3.70
CA LEU A 215 12.21 9.94 -3.30
C LEU A 215 11.93 9.94 -1.79
N SER A 216 11.54 8.81 -1.22
CA SER A 216 11.32 8.66 0.22
C SER A 216 12.61 8.58 1.04
N SER A 217 13.79 8.51 0.40
CA SER A 217 15.08 8.27 1.07
C SER A 217 15.01 7.08 2.05
N SER A 218 14.45 5.96 1.59
CA SER A 218 14.31 4.76 2.42
C SER A 218 15.67 4.19 2.87
N TRP A 219 15.69 3.61 4.07
CA TRP A 219 16.88 3.03 4.69
C TRP A 219 17.06 1.52 4.44
N ASP A 220 15.97 0.75 4.36
CA ASP A 220 15.98 -0.71 4.59
C ASP A 220 15.34 -1.54 3.45
N HIS A 221 15.19 -0.97 2.25
CA HIS A 221 14.79 -1.71 1.03
C HIS A 221 15.99 -2.23 0.21
N ASP A 222 17.22 -1.81 0.56
CA ASP A 222 18.45 -2.28 -0.10
C ASP A 222 18.80 -3.70 0.37
N GLN A 223 18.51 -4.69 -0.48
CA GLN A 223 18.65 -6.13 -0.22
C GLN A 223 17.70 -6.71 0.84
N HIS A 224 16.63 -5.98 1.20
CA HIS A 224 15.67 -6.37 2.24
C HIS A 224 14.27 -5.79 1.96
N ASN A 225 13.24 -6.21 2.71
CA ASN A 225 11.86 -5.69 2.64
C ASN A 225 11.13 -5.66 1.27
N TYR A 226 11.45 -6.59 0.36
CA TYR A 226 10.71 -6.73 -0.90
C TYR A 226 10.24 -8.17 -1.17
N TYR A 227 9.30 -8.31 -2.10
CA TYR A 227 8.87 -9.59 -2.67
C TYR A 227 9.10 -9.57 -4.18
N VAL A 228 9.22 -10.75 -4.78
CA VAL A 228 9.07 -10.94 -6.21
C VAL A 228 7.90 -11.88 -6.50
N TYR A 229 7.07 -11.51 -7.47
CA TYR A 229 5.92 -12.28 -7.89
C TYR A 229 5.92 -12.46 -9.41
N LYS A 230 5.65 -13.68 -9.90
CA LYS A 230 5.50 -13.94 -11.33
C LYS A 230 4.03 -13.83 -11.74
N ASN A 231 3.64 -12.72 -12.36
CA ASN A 231 2.28 -12.52 -12.85
C ASN A 231 1.99 -13.45 -14.05
N PRO A 232 1.02 -14.38 -13.96
CA PRO A 232 0.72 -15.30 -15.05
C PRO A 232 0.02 -14.63 -16.25
N GLN A 233 -0.58 -13.45 -16.07
CA GLN A 233 -1.32 -12.75 -17.13
C GLN A 233 -0.41 -12.19 -18.23
N ASN A 234 0.76 -11.67 -17.85
CA ASN A 234 1.78 -11.14 -18.76
C ASN A 234 3.08 -11.97 -18.77
N ASN A 235 3.17 -13.02 -17.93
CA ASN A 235 4.34 -13.87 -17.71
C ASN A 235 5.62 -13.08 -17.29
N LYS A 236 5.46 -11.90 -16.69
CA LYS A 236 6.55 -11.11 -16.12
C LYS A 236 6.63 -11.23 -14.61
N TRP A 237 7.83 -11.09 -14.09
CA TRP A 237 8.09 -10.85 -12.68
C TRP A 237 7.86 -9.37 -12.34
N ILE A 238 7.34 -9.12 -11.14
CA ILE A 238 7.18 -7.79 -10.55
C ILE A 238 7.91 -7.72 -9.21
N TYR A 239 8.25 -6.52 -8.76
CA TYR A 239 9.01 -6.25 -7.54
C TYR A 239 8.12 -5.48 -6.56
N LEU A 240 7.93 -5.96 -5.34
CA LEU A 240 6.88 -5.46 -4.42
C LEU A 240 7.46 -5.11 -3.05
N ILE A 241 7.64 -3.82 -2.76
CA ILE A 241 8.21 -3.33 -1.49
C ILE A 241 7.18 -3.27 -0.35
N HIS A 242 7.65 -3.34 0.90
CA HIS A 242 6.87 -3.23 2.14
C HIS A 242 7.72 -2.68 3.31
N ASP A 243 7.18 -2.60 4.54
CA ASP A 243 7.90 -2.14 5.76
C ASP A 243 8.45 -0.70 5.63
N PHE A 244 7.52 0.22 5.41
CA PHE A 244 7.77 1.64 5.15
C PHE A 244 7.94 2.53 6.41
N ASP A 245 8.16 1.95 7.59
CA ASP A 245 8.36 2.72 8.84
C ASP A 245 9.74 3.40 8.90
N LEU A 246 10.73 2.84 8.20
CA LEU A 246 12.07 3.42 8.03
C LEU A 246 12.20 4.35 6.80
N ASP A 247 11.07 4.71 6.19
CA ASP A 247 11.00 5.63 5.05
C ASP A 247 10.80 7.09 5.49
N MET A 248 10.95 8.01 4.53
CA MET A 248 10.89 9.46 4.76
C MET A 248 11.90 9.93 5.82
N CYS A 249 13.10 9.34 5.78
CA CYS A 249 14.27 9.73 6.57
C CYS A 249 14.24 9.38 8.08
N SER A 250 13.30 8.57 8.56
CA SER A 250 13.09 8.35 10.01
C SER A 250 14.26 7.74 10.79
N TYR A 251 15.26 7.16 10.12
CA TYR A 251 16.41 6.49 10.74
C TYR A 251 17.77 7.18 10.50
N SER A 252 17.80 8.43 10.00
CA SER A 252 19.07 9.11 9.69
C SER A 252 19.53 10.06 10.81
N ASP A 253 20.66 9.73 11.44
CA ASP A 253 21.42 10.66 12.30
C ASP A 253 21.94 11.90 11.54
N GLN A 254 21.92 11.88 10.20
CA GLN A 254 22.40 12.95 9.33
C GLN A 254 21.31 13.40 8.35
N PHE A 255 20.31 14.13 8.87
CA PHE A 255 19.18 14.68 8.12
C PHE A 255 19.57 15.36 6.79
N SER A 256 20.67 16.12 6.79
CA SER A 256 21.20 16.79 5.59
C SER A 256 21.68 15.81 4.51
N GLU A 257 22.35 14.71 4.86
CA GLU A 257 22.76 13.69 3.89
C GLU A 257 21.54 13.03 3.26
N CYS A 258 20.57 12.68 4.09
CA CYS A 258 19.35 11.99 3.70
C CYS A 258 18.43 12.80 2.76
N ILE A 259 18.33 14.12 2.97
CA ILE A 259 17.62 15.04 2.07
C ILE A 259 18.35 15.21 0.75
N ASN A 260 19.67 15.42 0.80
CA ASN A 260 20.49 15.78 -0.36
C ASN A 260 21.12 14.56 -1.05
N TYR A 261 20.60 13.35 -0.78
CA TYR A 261 21.20 12.12 -1.26
C TYR A 261 20.98 11.95 -2.76
N ASP A 262 22.08 11.91 -3.52
CA ASP A 262 22.04 11.76 -4.97
C ASP A 262 21.78 10.31 -5.41
N PHE A 263 21.15 10.16 -6.58
CA PHE A 263 20.76 8.85 -7.11
C PHE A 263 21.96 7.93 -7.42
N LYS A 264 23.11 8.50 -7.78
CA LYS A 264 24.32 7.72 -8.11
C LYS A 264 24.87 7.02 -6.88
N ASN A 265 24.74 7.61 -5.71
CA ASN A 265 25.13 7.04 -4.44
C ASN A 265 24.01 6.19 -3.80
N PHE A 266 22.73 6.50 -4.05
CA PHE A 266 21.55 5.85 -3.47
C PHE A 266 21.60 4.31 -3.41
N SER A 267 21.43 3.62 -4.54
CA SER A 267 21.32 2.15 -4.56
C SER A 267 22.68 1.48 -4.36
N ARG A 268 22.87 0.67 -3.29
CA ARG A 268 24.06 -0.17 -3.13
C ARG A 268 23.95 -1.45 -3.97
N ILE A 269 22.72 -1.88 -4.30
CA ILE A 269 22.46 -2.98 -5.23
C ILE A 269 23.07 -2.71 -6.63
N SER A 270 23.99 -3.59 -7.05
CA SER A 270 24.68 -3.47 -8.35
C SER A 270 23.77 -3.73 -9.56
N ILE A 271 22.76 -4.61 -9.41
CA ILE A 271 21.82 -4.94 -10.49
C ILE A 271 20.79 -3.83 -10.73
N VAL A 272 20.26 -3.18 -9.70
CA VAL A 272 19.42 -1.96 -9.82
C VAL A 272 20.16 -0.89 -10.64
N LYS A 273 21.39 -0.54 -10.23
CA LYS A 273 22.27 0.39 -10.96
C LYS A 273 22.47 -0.02 -12.42
N LYS A 274 22.68 -1.31 -12.71
CA LYS A 274 22.89 -1.81 -14.08
C LYS A 274 21.64 -1.72 -14.96
N LEU A 275 20.47 -2.05 -14.41
CA LEU A 275 19.19 -2.01 -15.12
C LEU A 275 18.72 -0.58 -15.39
N ILE A 276 19.06 0.37 -14.50
CA ILE A 276 18.71 1.79 -14.66
C ILE A 276 19.73 2.54 -15.53
N SER A 277 21.05 2.31 -15.37
CA SER A 277 22.08 3.11 -16.09
C SER A 277 21.95 3.08 -17.62
N ASN A 278 21.45 1.99 -18.18
CA ASN A 278 21.26 1.84 -19.63
C ASN A 278 19.94 2.46 -20.14
N ASN A 279 19.06 2.91 -19.24
CA ASN A 279 17.76 3.51 -19.55
C ASN A 279 17.45 4.70 -18.60
N ILE A 280 18.49 5.47 -18.26
CA ILE A 280 18.43 6.51 -17.22
C ILE A 280 17.48 7.65 -17.60
N GLU A 281 17.31 7.95 -18.89
CA GLU A 281 16.36 8.98 -19.35
C GLU A 281 14.92 8.60 -19.02
N HIS A 282 14.50 7.36 -19.31
CA HIS A 282 13.17 6.85 -18.97
C HIS A 282 12.94 6.74 -17.46
N PHE A 283 13.95 6.31 -16.69
CA PHE A 283 13.89 6.34 -15.22
C PHE A 283 13.70 7.76 -14.69
N ASN A 284 14.44 8.73 -15.22
CA ASN A 284 14.33 10.13 -14.83
C ASN A 284 12.94 10.70 -15.18
N ASP A 285 12.33 10.29 -16.29
CA ASP A 285 10.99 10.73 -16.67
C ASP A 285 9.90 10.10 -15.78
N ILE A 286 10.04 8.83 -15.38
CA ILE A 286 9.23 8.18 -14.34
C ILE A 286 9.35 8.93 -13.00
N LEU A 287 10.57 9.26 -12.58
CA LEU A 287 10.83 10.00 -11.33
C LEU A 287 10.18 11.40 -11.36
N LYS A 288 10.33 12.14 -12.48
CA LYS A 288 9.65 13.43 -12.69
C LYS A 288 8.13 13.28 -12.62
N GLU A 289 7.56 12.25 -13.24
CA GLU A 289 6.12 11.98 -13.20
C GLU A 289 5.64 11.79 -11.76
N ILE A 290 6.36 11.00 -10.95
CA ILE A 290 6.02 10.77 -9.54
C ILE A 290 6.09 12.06 -8.73
N VAL A 291 7.15 12.87 -8.90
CA VAL A 291 7.31 14.17 -8.24
C VAL A 291 6.15 15.12 -8.59
N ILE A 292 5.83 15.26 -9.88
CA ILE A 292 4.76 16.18 -10.34
C ILE A 292 3.37 15.71 -9.88
N LYS A 293 3.07 14.40 -9.93
CA LYS A 293 1.73 13.88 -9.63
C LYS A 293 1.45 13.62 -8.15
N VAL A 294 2.47 13.24 -7.38
CA VAL A 294 2.28 12.63 -6.05
C VAL A 294 3.29 13.12 -5.01
N PHE A 295 4.59 13.04 -5.28
CA PHE A 295 5.64 13.41 -4.32
C PHE A 295 5.93 14.91 -4.36
N ASN A 296 4.93 15.71 -3.99
CA ASN A 296 5.03 17.16 -3.89
C ASN A 296 4.24 17.71 -2.68
N PRO A 297 4.65 18.87 -2.13
CA PRO A 297 3.96 19.52 -1.02
C PRO A 297 2.45 19.76 -1.24
N ALA A 298 2.04 20.21 -2.42
CA ALA A 298 0.63 20.47 -2.74
C ALA A 298 -0.26 19.20 -2.64
N THR A 299 0.31 18.01 -2.86
CA THR A 299 -0.38 16.73 -2.70
C THR A 299 -0.24 16.16 -1.29
N LEU A 300 0.98 16.16 -0.73
CA LEU A 300 1.26 15.43 0.50
C LEU A 300 0.92 16.23 1.77
N PHE A 301 1.01 17.56 1.77
CA PHE A 301 0.69 18.35 2.96
C PHE A 301 -0.81 18.24 3.33
N PRO A 302 -1.78 18.43 2.41
CA PRO A 302 -3.19 18.23 2.74
C PRO A 302 -3.48 16.81 3.21
N ARG A 303 -2.79 15.79 2.66
CA ARG A 303 -2.94 14.40 3.09
C ARG A 303 -2.39 14.15 4.49
N ILE A 304 -1.26 14.76 4.85
CA ILE A 304 -0.73 14.75 6.21
C ILE A 304 -1.73 15.40 7.17
N ASP A 305 -2.27 16.57 6.82
CA ASP A 305 -3.23 17.29 7.66
C ASP A 305 -4.55 16.52 7.86
N GLU A 306 -5.05 15.88 6.81
CA GLU A 306 -6.21 14.99 6.86
C GLU A 306 -5.96 13.79 7.81
N ILE A 307 -4.85 13.07 7.62
CA ILE A 307 -4.48 11.93 8.47
C ILE A 307 -4.26 12.39 9.92
N LYS A 308 -3.56 13.52 10.12
CA LYS A 308 -3.30 14.11 11.44
C LYS A 308 -4.59 14.39 12.18
N SER A 309 -5.52 15.13 11.54
CA SER A 309 -6.83 15.44 12.09
C SER A 309 -7.61 14.17 12.45
N PHE A 310 -7.61 13.18 11.55
CA PHE A 310 -8.30 11.90 11.73
C PHE A 310 -7.76 11.07 12.90
N ILE A 311 -6.43 10.93 13.04
CA ILE A 311 -5.84 10.07 14.08
C ILE A 311 -5.62 10.77 15.43
N ARG A 312 -5.57 12.11 15.48
CA ARG A 312 -5.34 12.93 16.69
C ARG A 312 -6.08 12.43 17.95
N PRO A 313 -7.41 12.21 17.96
CA PRO A 313 -8.10 11.76 19.17
C PRO A 313 -7.66 10.36 19.64
N TYR A 314 -7.30 9.47 18.71
CA TYR A 314 -6.83 8.12 19.03
C TYR A 314 -5.37 8.12 19.50
N VAL A 315 -4.53 9.01 18.96
CA VAL A 315 -3.17 9.25 19.46
C VAL A 315 -3.21 9.84 20.88
N GLN A 316 -4.14 10.76 21.17
CA GLN A 316 -4.35 11.27 22.52
C GLN A 316 -4.71 10.15 23.51
N LEU A 317 -5.59 9.21 23.12
CA LEU A 317 -5.90 8.02 23.92
C LEU A 317 -4.67 7.11 24.09
N ASP A 318 -3.84 6.93 23.05
CA ASP A 318 -2.58 6.14 23.12
C ASP A 318 -1.56 6.72 24.12
N LYS A 319 -1.59 8.04 24.29
CA LYS A 319 -0.70 8.81 25.16
C LYS A 319 -1.37 9.22 26.48
N THR A 320 -2.52 8.63 26.82
CA THR A 320 -3.20 8.81 28.11
C THR A 320 -2.96 7.60 29.00
N LEU A 321 -2.65 7.82 30.29
CA LEU A 321 -2.51 6.73 31.26
C LEU A 321 -3.88 6.12 31.60
N ASN A 322 -3.93 4.80 31.71
CA ASN A 322 -5.07 4.08 32.26
C ASN A 322 -5.13 4.18 33.80
N ASP A 323 -6.16 3.61 34.42
CA ASP A 323 -6.37 3.62 35.89
C ASP A 323 -5.21 2.98 36.69
N ASN A 324 -4.38 2.13 36.05
CA ASN A 324 -3.20 1.51 36.66
C ASN A 324 -1.93 2.39 36.54
N GLY A 325 -2.01 3.54 35.86
CA GLY A 325 -0.86 4.40 35.59
C GLY A 325 0.02 3.90 34.44
N GLU A 326 -0.55 3.19 33.46
CA GLU A 326 0.17 2.64 32.31
C GLU A 326 -0.38 3.19 30.97
N TYR A 327 0.50 3.36 29.99
CA TYR A 327 0.10 3.70 28.62
C TYR A 327 -0.37 2.46 27.83
N PRO A 328 -1.43 2.55 27.01
CA PRO A 328 -1.93 1.46 26.17
C PRO A 328 -0.87 0.74 25.35
N GLY A 329 -0.91 -0.60 25.36
CA GLY A 329 -0.05 -1.47 24.54
C GLY A 329 1.44 -1.47 24.90
N ARG A 330 1.88 -0.71 25.92
CA ARG A 330 3.30 -0.64 26.34
C ARG A 330 3.68 -1.86 27.19
N MET A 331 3.75 -3.01 26.52
CA MET A 331 3.98 -4.33 27.11
C MET A 331 5.44 -4.59 27.48
N ASN A 332 6.43 -4.16 26.68
CA ASN A 332 7.83 -4.33 27.06
C ASN A 332 8.26 -3.20 27.99
N LYS A 333 8.52 -3.52 29.27
CA LYS A 333 8.98 -2.56 30.28
C LYS A 333 10.50 -2.32 30.26
N ASN A 334 11.24 -3.03 29.39
CA ASN A 334 12.69 -2.87 29.23
C ASN A 334 13.07 -1.87 28.11
N ASP A 335 12.09 -1.34 27.39
CA ASP A 335 12.26 -0.30 26.37
C ASP A 335 11.40 0.91 26.75
N ASP A 336 12.02 2.09 26.78
CA ASP A 336 11.40 3.36 27.15
C ASP A 336 11.06 4.25 25.94
N THR A 337 11.15 3.70 24.72
CA THR A 337 10.81 4.40 23.47
C THR A 337 9.35 4.88 23.51
N PHE A 338 9.19 6.20 23.70
CA PHE A 338 7.91 6.88 23.80
C PHE A 338 8.05 8.35 23.37
N TYR A 339 7.24 8.76 22.39
CA TYR A 339 7.11 10.16 21.98
C TYR A 339 5.91 10.81 22.66
N SER A 340 6.08 12.01 23.19
CA SER A 340 4.99 12.81 23.78
C SER A 340 3.94 13.23 22.76
N MET A 341 2.82 13.82 23.21
CA MET A 341 1.83 14.39 22.29
C MET A 341 2.44 15.55 21.48
N GLU A 342 3.21 16.43 22.13
CA GLU A 342 3.95 17.52 21.49
C GLU A 342 4.95 17.02 20.44
N GLN A 343 5.69 15.94 20.71
CA GLN A 343 6.60 15.34 19.74
C GLN A 343 5.85 14.72 18.55
N TRP A 344 4.70 14.07 18.79
CA TRP A 344 3.84 13.60 17.70
C TRP A 344 3.37 14.77 16.82
N GLU A 345 2.83 15.84 17.43
CA GLU A 345 2.39 17.05 16.72
C GLU A 345 3.50 17.66 15.86
N ALA A 346 4.70 17.82 16.42
CA ALA A 346 5.86 18.41 15.74
C ALA A 346 6.39 17.50 14.61
N SER A 347 6.36 16.18 14.78
CA SER A 347 6.84 15.21 13.79
C SER A 347 6.05 15.16 12.48
N THR A 348 4.86 15.77 12.42
CA THR A 348 4.10 15.92 11.18
C THR A 348 4.37 17.25 10.46
N GLU A 349 4.99 18.23 11.14
CA GLU A 349 5.16 19.60 10.66
C GLU A 349 6.60 19.86 10.15
N PHE A 350 7.07 21.09 10.35
CA PHE A 350 8.37 21.60 9.91
C PHE A 350 9.48 21.46 10.99
N ASP A 351 9.39 20.46 11.86
CA ASP A 351 10.37 20.24 12.93
C ASP A 351 11.62 19.49 12.41
N GLU A 352 12.79 20.09 12.56
CA GLU A 352 14.06 19.49 12.15
C GLU A 352 14.53 18.39 13.12
N SER A 353 14.26 18.52 14.42
CA SER A 353 14.76 17.61 15.46
C SER A 353 14.07 16.24 15.45
N LEU A 354 12.84 16.18 14.93
CA LEU A 354 12.02 14.96 14.80
C LEU A 354 11.84 14.50 13.35
N ILE A 355 12.57 15.10 12.40
CA ILE A 355 12.50 14.75 10.97
C ILE A 355 11.04 14.86 10.49
N GLY A 356 10.48 16.05 10.72
CA GLY A 356 9.07 16.37 10.47
C GLY A 356 8.66 16.05 9.04
N LEU A 357 7.51 15.40 8.86
CA LEU A 357 7.08 14.90 7.54
C LEU A 357 7.01 16.02 6.49
N LYS A 358 6.42 17.17 6.84
CA LYS A 358 6.38 18.33 5.93
C LYS A 358 7.77 18.93 5.69
N GLN A 359 8.65 18.96 6.71
CA GLN A 359 10.05 19.38 6.56
C GLN A 359 10.79 18.51 5.53
N PHE A 360 10.75 17.20 5.72
CA PHE A 360 11.43 16.24 4.84
C PHE A 360 10.91 16.38 3.40
N ILE A 361 9.58 16.35 3.21
CA ILE A 361 8.96 16.45 1.88
C ILE A 361 9.32 17.77 1.19
N LEU A 362 9.29 18.91 1.89
CA LEU A 362 9.64 20.21 1.31
C LEU A 362 11.10 20.24 0.82
N LEU A 363 12.03 19.85 1.70
CA LEU A 363 13.46 19.92 1.39
C LEU A 363 13.87 18.89 0.33
N ARG A 364 13.31 17.68 0.39
CA ARG A 364 13.54 16.64 -0.62
C ARG A 364 12.94 17.02 -1.98
N TYR A 365 11.74 17.60 -2.01
CA TYR A 365 11.14 18.16 -3.22
C TYR A 365 12.04 19.22 -3.85
N ARG A 366 12.47 20.24 -3.08
CA ARG A 366 13.40 21.28 -3.55
C ARG A 366 14.69 20.71 -4.14
N TYR A 367 15.32 19.75 -3.44
CA TYR A 367 16.53 19.09 -3.89
C TYR A 367 16.31 18.36 -5.23
N VAL A 368 15.27 17.53 -5.32
CA VAL A 368 14.98 16.74 -6.52
C VAL A 368 14.58 17.62 -7.71
N CYS A 369 13.78 18.66 -7.50
CA CYS A 369 13.43 19.63 -8.54
C CYS A 369 14.68 20.27 -9.17
N LYS A 370 15.67 20.62 -8.34
CA LYS A 370 16.95 21.17 -8.79
C LYS A 370 17.82 20.14 -9.50
N GLU A 371 18.02 18.96 -8.90
CA GLU A 371 18.90 17.91 -9.43
C GLU A 371 18.42 17.39 -10.79
N PHE A 372 17.12 17.16 -10.96
CA PHE A 372 16.54 16.60 -12.19
C PHE A 372 15.99 17.68 -13.15
N SER A 373 16.23 18.97 -12.86
CA SER A 373 15.76 20.12 -13.64
C SER A 373 14.25 20.07 -13.93
N ILE A 374 13.46 19.84 -12.89
CA ILE A 374 12.00 19.73 -12.95
C ILE A 374 11.38 21.12 -12.80
N GLU A 375 10.42 21.45 -13.66
CA GLU A 375 9.57 22.63 -13.48
C GLU A 375 8.59 22.36 -12.32
N CYS A 376 8.97 22.84 -11.14
CA CYS A 376 8.24 22.65 -9.88
C CYS A 376 7.54 23.95 -9.44
N ASP A 377 6.54 23.83 -8.58
CA ASP A 377 5.73 24.95 -8.11
C ASP A 377 6.61 26.00 -7.39
N PRO A 378 6.72 27.24 -7.93
CA PRO A 378 7.57 28.29 -7.38
C PRO A 378 7.26 28.64 -5.91
N MET A 379 6.01 28.47 -5.46
CA MET A 379 5.62 28.75 -4.08
C MET A 379 6.40 27.89 -3.08
N TYR A 380 6.62 26.61 -3.42
CA TYR A 380 7.37 25.69 -2.58
C TYR A 380 8.88 25.74 -2.83
N LEU A 381 9.35 26.44 -3.87
CA LEU A 381 10.77 26.64 -4.14
C LEU A 381 11.36 27.89 -3.44
N ASP A 382 10.54 28.83 -2.99
CA ASP A 382 11.02 30.04 -2.30
C ASP A 382 11.69 29.71 -0.95
N GLU A 383 12.98 30.00 -0.83
CA GLU A 383 13.74 29.85 0.42
C GLU A 383 13.17 30.73 1.56
N ASN A 384 12.44 31.80 1.23
CA ASN A 384 11.74 32.68 2.17
C ASN A 384 10.31 32.20 2.51
N MET A 385 9.85 31.07 1.95
CA MET A 385 8.58 30.46 2.32
C MET A 385 8.57 30.23 3.83
N ASN A 386 7.75 30.99 4.55
CA ASN A 386 7.76 30.96 6.00
C ASN A 386 7.13 29.65 6.51
N MET A 387 7.99 28.70 6.89
CA MET A 387 7.63 27.38 7.40
C MET A 387 6.79 27.43 8.70
N ASN A 388 6.65 28.61 9.33
CA ASN A 388 5.79 28.81 10.50
C ASN A 388 4.37 29.32 10.17
N LEU A 389 4.04 29.67 8.91
CA LEU A 389 2.74 30.29 8.58
C LEU A 389 1.52 29.36 8.76
N THR A 390 1.71 28.04 8.83
CA THR A 390 0.61 27.06 8.93
C THR A 390 0.00 26.96 10.34
N ILE A 391 0.67 27.50 11.35
CA ILE A 391 0.24 27.42 12.76
C ILE A 391 -0.87 28.44 13.06
N THR A 392 -0.80 29.65 12.48
CA THR A 392 -1.61 30.79 12.94
C THR A 392 -3.05 30.85 12.42
N GLU A 393 -3.40 30.17 11.32
CA GLU A 393 -4.79 30.10 10.87
C GLU A 393 -5.53 28.87 11.41
N THR A 394 -4.82 27.79 11.72
CA THR A 394 -5.43 26.56 12.25
C THR A 394 -5.88 26.68 13.70
N GLU A 395 -5.17 27.45 14.56
CA GLU A 395 -5.64 27.79 15.92
C GLU A 395 -7.01 28.49 15.94
N SER A 396 -7.42 29.16 14.85
CA SER A 396 -8.73 29.84 14.78
C SER A 396 -9.94 28.92 14.59
N LEU A 397 -9.70 27.64 14.28
CA LEU A 397 -10.74 26.63 14.04
C LEU A 397 -10.88 25.59 15.17
N TYR A 398 -9.97 25.57 16.13
CA TYR A 398 -10.06 24.69 17.30
C TYR A 398 -10.80 25.41 18.45
N PRO A 399 -11.89 24.83 19.00
CA PRO A 399 -12.51 25.38 20.20
C PRO A 399 -11.52 25.39 21.35
N THR A 400 -11.29 26.56 21.93
CA THR A 400 -10.56 26.68 23.20
C THR A 400 -11.27 25.90 24.30
N GLU A 401 -10.50 25.27 25.18
CA GLU A 401 -11.01 24.45 26.28
C GLU A 401 -11.97 25.23 27.19
N THR A 402 -13.28 25.17 26.95
CA THR A 402 -14.34 25.52 27.92
C THR A 402 -15.71 24.98 27.50
N GLU A 403 -15.83 23.66 27.43
CA GLU A 403 -16.93 22.91 28.05
C GLU A 403 -16.67 21.40 27.95
N ALA A 404 -16.64 20.73 29.09
CA ALA A 404 -16.47 19.28 29.14
C ALA A 404 -17.77 18.60 28.71
N SER A 405 -17.97 18.46 27.39
CA SER A 405 -18.99 17.57 26.85
C SER A 405 -18.63 16.14 27.23
N SER A 406 -19.39 15.57 28.16
CA SER A 406 -19.17 14.22 28.66
C SER A 406 -19.44 13.20 27.56
N PHE A 407 -18.37 12.76 26.87
CA PHE A 407 -18.41 11.53 26.09
C PHE A 407 -18.65 10.37 27.07
N LEU A 408 -19.92 9.96 27.18
CA LEU A 408 -20.31 8.82 27.99
C LEU A 408 -19.75 7.55 27.34
N ILE A 409 -18.71 6.98 27.95
CA ILE A 409 -18.32 5.59 27.72
C ILE A 409 -19.55 4.74 28.06
N PRO A 410 -20.08 3.90 27.13
CA PRO A 410 -21.18 3.02 27.44
C PRO A 410 -20.70 1.88 28.34
N THR A 411 -20.72 2.10 29.65
CA THR A 411 -20.55 1.05 30.66
C THR A 411 -21.77 0.15 30.66
N SER A 412 -21.72 -0.93 29.86
CA SER A 412 -22.78 -1.94 29.84
C SER A 412 -22.80 -2.78 31.11
N THR A 413 -23.39 -2.25 32.18
CA THR A 413 -23.89 -3.09 33.28
C THR A 413 -25.08 -3.89 32.75
N PHE A 414 -24.83 -5.15 32.38
CA PHE A 414 -25.88 -6.10 32.01
C PHE A 414 -26.71 -6.47 33.24
N ASP A 415 -27.88 -5.86 33.40
CA ASP A 415 -28.92 -6.37 34.28
C ASP A 415 -29.44 -7.71 33.74
N LEU A 416 -29.28 -8.78 34.53
CA LEU A 416 -29.75 -10.12 34.22
C LEU A 416 -31.29 -10.18 34.29
N ILE A 417 -31.94 -9.92 33.17
CA ILE A 417 -33.34 -10.32 32.95
C ILE A 417 -33.35 -11.81 32.60
N ASN A 418 -33.73 -12.65 33.56
CA ASN A 418 -34.02 -14.06 33.33
C ASN A 418 -35.19 -14.19 32.33
N ILE A 419 -34.89 -14.65 31.12
CA ILE A 419 -35.89 -15.15 30.17
C ILE A 419 -35.68 -16.67 30.05
N GLU A 420 -36.67 -17.44 30.46
CA GLU A 420 -36.64 -18.91 30.32
C GLU A 420 -36.62 -19.29 28.84
N ALA A 421 -35.56 -19.99 28.41
CA ALA A 421 -35.44 -20.48 27.05
C ALA A 421 -36.29 -21.75 26.86
N THR A 422 -37.46 -21.61 26.22
CA THR A 422 -38.21 -22.74 25.69
C THR A 422 -37.42 -23.41 24.57
N THR A 423 -36.92 -24.62 24.82
CA THR A 423 -36.23 -25.44 23.83
C THR A 423 -37.22 -26.22 22.96
N THR A 424 -37.35 -25.84 21.69
CA THR A 424 -37.97 -26.68 20.66
C THR A 424 -36.90 -27.44 19.88
N THR A 425 -36.80 -28.74 20.16
CA THR A 425 -36.01 -29.69 19.37
C THR A 425 -36.63 -29.92 18.00
N ILE A 426 -35.82 -29.82 16.93
CA ILE A 426 -36.17 -30.32 15.59
C ILE A 426 -35.17 -31.42 15.26
N GLU A 427 -35.68 -32.61 14.96
CA GLU A 427 -34.88 -33.81 14.65
C GLU A 427 -34.30 -33.75 13.22
N ASP A 428 -33.17 -34.44 13.03
CA ASP A 428 -32.49 -34.59 11.74
C ASP A 428 -33.40 -35.23 10.68
N THR A 429 -33.26 -34.79 9.44
CA THR A 429 -33.76 -35.52 8.26
C THR A 429 -32.62 -35.78 7.28
N ILE A 430 -32.20 -37.04 7.17
CA ILE A 430 -31.14 -37.51 6.27
C ILE A 430 -31.77 -38.12 5.01
N LEU A 431 -31.32 -37.73 3.81
CA LEU A 431 -31.27 -38.58 2.59
C LEU A 431 -30.54 -37.84 1.43
N PRO A 432 -30.01 -38.53 0.40
CA PRO A 432 -28.85 -39.40 0.45
C PRO A 432 -27.70 -38.98 -0.50
N THR A 433 -26.56 -39.65 -0.35
CA THR A 433 -25.34 -39.55 -1.16
C THR A 433 -25.47 -40.08 -2.60
N SER A 434 -24.62 -39.58 -3.50
CA SER A 434 -24.20 -40.31 -4.70
C SER A 434 -22.67 -40.28 -4.85
N THR A 435 -22.04 -41.45 -4.76
CA THR A 435 -20.62 -41.68 -5.05
C THR A 435 -20.49 -42.69 -6.17
N SER A 436 -19.73 -42.37 -7.22
CA SER A 436 -19.36 -43.31 -8.27
C SER A 436 -17.96 -43.86 -8.02
N ILE A 437 -17.86 -45.17 -7.82
CA ILE A 437 -16.62 -45.91 -7.64
C ILE A 437 -16.00 -46.20 -9.02
N PHE A 438 -14.67 -46.07 -9.15
CA PHE A 438 -13.90 -47.10 -9.83
C PHE A 438 -12.59 -47.36 -9.09
N ASP A 439 -12.34 -48.64 -8.86
CA ASP A 439 -11.29 -49.19 -7.99
C ASP A 439 -10.28 -49.95 -8.86
N SER A 440 -9.00 -49.88 -8.50
CA SER A 440 -8.03 -50.94 -8.83
C SER A 440 -6.77 -50.82 -7.96
N ASN A 441 -6.82 -51.42 -6.78
CA ASN A 441 -5.61 -51.76 -6.02
C ASN A 441 -4.75 -52.79 -6.78
N ILE A 442 -3.44 -52.58 -6.85
CA ILE A 442 -2.45 -53.66 -6.87
C ILE A 442 -1.39 -53.32 -5.83
N ASP A 443 -1.17 -54.26 -4.90
CA ASP A 443 -0.22 -54.20 -3.80
C ASP A 443 0.95 -55.18 -4.08
N SER A 444 2.20 -54.74 -3.89
CA SER A 444 3.32 -55.66 -3.64
C SER A 444 4.52 -54.93 -3.02
N ASN A 445 4.71 -55.14 -1.71
CA ASN A 445 5.95 -54.87 -0.97
C ASN A 445 7.20 -55.49 -1.64
N ILE A 446 8.30 -54.74 -1.78
CA ILE A 446 9.68 -55.26 -1.68
C ILE A 446 10.57 -54.28 -0.90
N THR A 447 11.39 -54.84 -0.01
CA THR A 447 12.28 -54.17 0.93
C THR A 447 13.62 -53.73 0.31
N SER A 448 14.21 -52.67 0.88
CA SER A 448 15.63 -52.29 0.90
C SER A 448 16.66 -53.03 0.03
N LEU A 449 17.50 -52.27 -0.69
CA LEU A 449 18.95 -52.45 -0.72
C LEU A 449 19.67 -51.20 -1.27
N ALA A 450 20.78 -50.83 -0.65
CA ALA A 450 21.70 -49.82 -1.16
C ALA A 450 22.80 -50.48 -1.99
N LEU A 451 23.32 -49.79 -3.02
CA LEU A 451 24.71 -49.80 -3.49
C LEU A 451 24.86 -48.93 -4.77
N ASP A 452 25.27 -47.69 -4.56
CA ASP A 452 26.57 -47.11 -4.98
C ASP A 452 27.25 -47.50 -6.31
N PHE A 453 28.10 -46.57 -6.80
CA PHE A 453 29.12 -46.62 -7.87
C PHE A 453 28.86 -46.14 -9.32
N THR A 454 29.52 -45.00 -9.60
CA THR A 454 30.30 -44.61 -10.81
C THR A 454 29.66 -44.19 -12.14
N ASN A 455 29.98 -42.94 -12.49
CA ASN A 455 30.60 -42.48 -13.75
C ASN A 455 30.70 -43.50 -14.90
N THR A 456 30.16 -43.12 -16.06
CA THR A 456 30.82 -43.41 -17.34
C THR A 456 30.55 -42.27 -18.31
N GLU A 457 31.60 -41.59 -18.76
CA GLU A 457 31.53 -40.73 -19.95
C GLU A 457 31.34 -41.63 -21.18
N ILE A 458 30.36 -41.33 -22.04
CA ILE A 458 30.32 -41.85 -23.40
C ILE A 458 30.16 -40.67 -24.35
N THR A 459 31.27 -40.32 -24.99
CA THR A 459 31.29 -39.51 -26.20
C THR A 459 30.89 -40.39 -27.39
N THR A 460 29.90 -39.96 -28.17
CA THR A 460 29.80 -40.32 -29.59
C THR A 460 29.08 -39.22 -30.35
N SER A 461 29.62 -38.90 -31.52
CA SER A 461 29.19 -37.85 -32.45
C SER A 461 28.37 -38.44 -33.61
N ILE A 462 27.92 -37.56 -34.53
CA ILE A 462 27.31 -37.85 -35.85
C ILE A 462 25.78 -38.12 -35.73
N GLU A 463 24.86 -37.55 -36.53
CA GLU A 463 24.95 -36.85 -37.83
C GLU A 463 23.91 -35.72 -37.95
N ASP A 464 24.23 -34.64 -38.69
CA ASP A 464 23.24 -33.60 -39.05
C ASP A 464 22.22 -34.13 -40.07
N THR A 465 20.92 -33.97 -39.79
CA THR A 465 19.86 -34.16 -40.80
C THR A 465 19.03 -32.88 -40.94
N ILE A 466 19.34 -32.10 -41.97
CA ILE A 466 18.60 -30.88 -42.33
C ILE A 466 17.32 -31.28 -43.08
N LEU A 467 16.15 -30.85 -42.58
CA LEU A 467 14.89 -30.90 -43.32
C LEU A 467 14.30 -29.49 -43.43
N PRO A 468 13.98 -28.99 -44.64
CA PRO A 468 13.56 -27.60 -44.83
C PRO A 468 12.07 -27.40 -44.50
N THR A 469 11.76 -26.40 -43.68
CA THR A 469 10.37 -25.96 -43.45
C THR A 469 10.06 -24.78 -44.38
N THR A 470 9.08 -24.94 -45.25
CA THR A 470 8.68 -23.94 -46.24
C THR A 470 7.80 -22.84 -45.64
N ILE A 471 8.26 -21.59 -45.71
CA ILE A 471 7.45 -20.40 -45.37
C ILE A 471 6.71 -19.92 -46.62
N SER A 472 5.40 -19.75 -46.52
CA SER A 472 4.57 -19.17 -47.59
C SER A 472 4.46 -17.65 -47.40
N VAL A 473 4.98 -16.89 -48.37
CA VAL A 473 4.79 -15.44 -48.47
C VAL A 473 4.00 -15.15 -49.76
N LEU A 474 2.91 -14.38 -49.66
CA LEU A 474 2.16 -13.88 -50.81
C LEU A 474 2.59 -12.42 -51.10
N PRO A 475 2.71 -11.99 -52.38
CA PRO A 475 3.51 -10.81 -52.71
C PRO A 475 2.71 -9.50 -52.75
N THR A 476 3.41 -8.42 -52.43
CA THR A 476 3.00 -7.04 -52.70
C THR A 476 3.18 -6.68 -54.18
N THR A 477 2.18 -6.04 -54.78
CA THR A 477 2.29 -5.45 -56.13
C THR A 477 2.25 -3.93 -56.08
N ASN A 478 3.36 -3.29 -56.44
CA ASN A 478 3.40 -1.85 -56.73
C ASN A 478 2.83 -1.58 -58.13
N SER A 479 2.10 -0.47 -58.28
CA SER A 479 1.85 0.18 -59.57
C SER A 479 1.87 1.71 -59.37
N ILE A 480 2.25 2.44 -60.41
CA ILE A 480 2.75 3.83 -60.33
C ILE A 480 1.97 4.76 -61.27
N LEU A 481 1.82 6.02 -60.85
CA LEU A 481 1.37 7.22 -61.60
C LEU A 481 -0.12 7.29 -62.04
N HIS A 482 -0.80 8.37 -61.64
CA HIS A 482 -0.82 9.61 -62.43
C HIS A 482 -1.43 10.80 -61.65
N THR A 483 -0.89 12.00 -61.86
CA THR A 483 -1.42 13.28 -61.37
C THR A 483 -2.31 13.95 -62.42
N THR A 484 -3.48 14.46 -62.00
CA THR A 484 -4.24 15.50 -62.73
C THR A 484 -5.02 16.38 -61.74
N ASN A 485 -4.98 17.70 -61.96
CA ASN A 485 -5.78 18.68 -61.20
C ASN A 485 -7.20 18.80 -61.80
N SER A 486 -8.22 18.96 -60.95
CA SER A 486 -9.51 19.58 -61.30
C SER A 486 -10.20 20.13 -60.05
N GLN A 487 -10.97 21.21 -60.19
CA GLN A 487 -11.60 21.95 -59.09
C GLN A 487 -12.98 21.41 -58.66
N LEU A 488 -13.41 21.90 -57.49
CA LEU A 488 -14.75 21.97 -56.89
C LEU A 488 -15.96 21.43 -57.68
N ASN A 489 -16.80 20.65 -56.99
CA ASN A 489 -18.12 21.14 -56.51
C ASN A 489 -18.74 20.14 -55.50
N GLU A 490 -19.48 20.64 -54.50
CA GLU A 490 -20.39 19.83 -53.68
C GLU A 490 -21.59 19.34 -54.53
N PRO A 491 -22.23 18.22 -54.14
CA PRO A 491 -23.49 18.41 -53.40
C PRO A 491 -23.75 17.39 -52.27
N THR A 492 -24.11 17.95 -51.12
CA THR A 492 -25.20 17.56 -50.20
C THR A 492 -25.79 16.13 -50.31
N GLY A 493 -25.55 15.32 -49.27
CA GLY A 493 -26.24 14.04 -49.04
C GLY A 493 -26.25 13.65 -47.56
N THR A 494 -27.37 13.92 -46.88
CA THR A 494 -27.49 13.82 -45.41
C THR A 494 -27.59 12.36 -44.92
N LEU A 495 -26.71 11.94 -44.00
CA LEU A 495 -26.94 10.73 -43.19
C LEU A 495 -27.89 11.02 -42.00
N PRO A 496 -28.68 10.03 -41.54
CA PRO A 496 -29.62 10.22 -40.45
C PRO A 496 -28.93 10.51 -39.11
N PRO A 497 -29.54 11.32 -38.22
CA PRO A 497 -28.92 11.70 -36.95
C PRO A 497 -28.86 10.53 -35.97
N ILE A 498 -27.67 10.33 -35.39
CA ILE A 498 -27.50 9.51 -34.18
C ILE A 498 -28.21 10.23 -33.04
N SER A 499 -29.19 9.57 -32.42
CA SER A 499 -29.87 10.11 -31.25
C SER A 499 -28.88 10.23 -30.09
N GLN A 500 -28.52 11.45 -29.73
CA GLN A 500 -27.73 11.74 -28.55
C GLN A 500 -28.67 11.76 -27.33
N THR A 501 -28.64 10.72 -26.52
CA THR A 501 -29.15 10.80 -25.14
C THR A 501 -28.20 11.69 -24.34
N THR A 502 -28.58 12.95 -24.18
CA THR A 502 -27.99 13.86 -23.20
C THR A 502 -28.31 13.34 -21.81
N VAL A 503 -27.31 12.83 -21.10
CA VAL A 503 -27.44 12.50 -19.67
C VAL A 503 -27.38 13.81 -18.90
N THR A 504 -28.55 14.35 -18.55
CA THR A 504 -28.68 15.52 -17.68
C THR A 504 -28.68 15.07 -16.23
N PHE A 505 -27.59 15.34 -15.52
CA PHE A 505 -27.49 15.13 -14.08
C PHE A 505 -28.43 16.09 -13.34
N LYS A 506 -29.00 15.64 -12.22
CA LYS A 506 -29.94 16.42 -11.39
C LYS A 506 -29.30 16.96 -10.12
N CYS A 507 -28.23 16.33 -9.65
CA CYS A 507 -27.46 16.67 -8.46
C CYS A 507 -25.99 16.27 -8.64
N LEU A 508 -25.11 16.84 -7.81
CA LEU A 508 -23.66 16.62 -7.93
C LEU A 508 -23.25 15.18 -7.55
N SER A 509 -24.01 14.49 -6.70
CA SER A 509 -23.70 13.11 -6.30
C SER A 509 -23.75 12.10 -7.45
N GLU A 510 -24.49 12.40 -8.54
CA GLU A 510 -24.57 11.52 -9.70
C GLU A 510 -23.23 11.42 -10.47
N PHE A 511 -22.30 12.37 -10.29
CA PHE A 511 -20.93 12.30 -10.84
C PHE A 511 -20.08 11.19 -10.21
N VAL A 512 -20.35 10.87 -8.94
CA VAL A 512 -19.68 9.80 -8.17
C VAL A 512 -20.55 8.55 -8.01
N GLY A 513 -21.62 8.45 -8.80
CA GLY A 513 -22.45 7.24 -8.92
C GLY A 513 -23.60 7.13 -7.92
N TYR A 514 -23.92 8.18 -7.15
CA TYR A 514 -24.98 8.17 -6.14
C TYR A 514 -26.22 8.98 -6.58
N PRO A 515 -27.44 8.49 -6.31
CA PRO A 515 -28.67 9.13 -6.77
C PRO A 515 -28.96 10.45 -6.04
N CYS A 516 -29.80 11.29 -6.63
CA CYS A 516 -30.32 12.48 -5.93
C CYS A 516 -31.36 12.09 -4.88
N CYS A 517 -31.38 12.82 -3.77
CA CYS A 517 -32.34 12.59 -2.71
C CYS A 517 -33.78 12.83 -3.15
N SER A 518 -34.70 12.07 -2.53
CA SER A 518 -36.12 12.42 -2.53
C SER A 518 -36.32 13.82 -1.93
N SER A 519 -37.29 14.59 -2.44
CA SER A 519 -37.65 15.92 -1.90
C SER A 519 -38.14 15.90 -0.45
N GLU A 520 -38.42 14.72 0.10
CA GLU A 520 -38.80 14.51 1.51
C GLU A 520 -37.58 14.41 2.44
N LEU A 521 -36.37 14.17 1.90
CA LEU A 521 -35.13 14.11 2.64
C LEU A 521 -34.45 15.49 2.57
N THR A 522 -34.43 16.22 3.69
CA THR A 522 -33.81 17.55 3.80
C THR A 522 -32.70 17.64 4.86
N THR A 523 -32.47 16.56 5.61
CA THR A 523 -31.44 16.53 6.66
C THR A 523 -30.07 16.28 6.03
N VAL A 524 -29.16 17.22 6.19
CA VAL A 524 -27.75 17.06 5.78
C VAL A 524 -27.04 16.20 6.83
N TYR A 525 -26.47 15.08 6.41
CA TYR A 525 -25.66 14.18 7.25
C TYR A 525 -24.15 14.29 6.97
N ALA A 526 -23.77 14.70 5.76
CA ALA A 526 -22.38 14.92 5.35
C ALA A 526 -22.29 16.03 4.29
N LYS A 527 -21.08 16.58 4.09
CA LYS A 527 -20.78 17.58 3.06
C LYS A 527 -19.35 17.42 2.55
N ASP A 528 -19.16 17.42 1.24
CA ASP A 528 -17.87 17.28 0.55
C ASP A 528 -17.82 18.10 -0.75
N GLU A 529 -16.86 17.81 -1.63
CA GLU A 529 -16.70 18.48 -2.94
C GLU A 529 -17.84 18.17 -3.94
N TYR A 530 -18.62 17.11 -3.72
CA TYR A 530 -19.83 16.75 -4.48
C TYR A 530 -21.11 17.27 -3.80
N GLY A 531 -20.98 18.12 -2.78
CA GLY A 531 -22.06 18.88 -2.18
C GLY A 531 -22.55 18.35 -0.84
N GLU A 532 -23.81 18.60 -0.53
CA GLU A 532 -24.49 18.19 0.69
C GLU A 532 -25.22 16.86 0.47
N TRP A 533 -25.15 15.98 1.47
CA TRP A 533 -25.60 14.60 1.38
C TRP A 533 -26.66 14.27 2.43
N SER A 534 -27.64 13.45 2.04
CA SER A 534 -28.56 12.80 2.95
C SER A 534 -28.48 11.27 2.83
N TYR A 535 -29.17 10.57 3.73
CA TYR A 535 -29.25 9.11 3.71
C TYR A 535 -30.72 8.67 3.65
N ASP A 536 -31.07 7.89 2.62
CA ASP A 536 -32.41 7.34 2.45
C ASP A 536 -32.52 6.04 3.26
N PHE A 537 -32.91 6.15 4.53
CA PHE A 537 -33.11 5.01 5.45
C PHE A 537 -34.18 4.01 4.97
N THR A 538 -35.02 4.37 3.99
CA THR A 538 -35.99 3.45 3.37
C THR A 538 -35.37 2.56 2.31
N LYS A 539 -34.22 2.96 1.74
CA LYS A 539 -33.49 2.20 0.70
C LYS A 539 -32.08 1.78 1.12
N ASN A 540 -31.58 2.29 2.24
CA ASN A 540 -30.19 2.15 2.72
C ASN A 540 -29.13 2.69 1.73
N GLU A 541 -29.41 3.81 1.05
CA GLU A 541 -28.48 4.46 0.12
C GLU A 541 -28.17 5.92 0.51
N TRP A 542 -26.92 6.35 0.26
CA TRP A 542 -26.55 7.77 0.30
C TRP A 542 -27.09 8.48 -0.93
N CYS A 543 -27.49 9.75 -0.78
CA CYS A 543 -28.03 10.55 -1.86
C CYS A 543 -27.58 12.02 -1.78
N GLY A 544 -27.49 12.69 -2.94
CA GLY A 544 -27.12 14.10 -3.03
C GLY A 544 -28.31 15.05 -2.87
N LEU A 545 -28.14 16.09 -2.05
CA LEU A 545 -29.08 17.22 -1.88
C LEU A 545 -28.72 18.40 -2.80
N THR A 546 -27.43 18.61 -3.09
CA THR A 546 -26.98 19.73 -3.93
C THR A 546 -27.32 19.51 -5.39
N LYS A 547 -28.21 20.35 -5.92
CA LYS A 547 -28.64 20.31 -7.32
C LYS A 547 -27.51 20.61 -8.29
N PHE A 548 -27.56 19.99 -9.46
CA PHE A 548 -26.67 20.28 -10.56
C PHE A 548 -27.20 21.50 -11.33
N GLU A 549 -26.42 22.57 -11.37
CA GLU A 549 -26.68 23.74 -12.20
C GLU A 549 -25.85 23.65 -13.49
N ASP A 550 -26.53 23.35 -14.59
CA ASP A 550 -25.92 23.23 -15.92
C ASP A 550 -25.59 24.64 -16.48
N SER A 551 -24.33 25.03 -16.41
CA SER A 551 -23.83 26.36 -16.82
C SER A 551 -23.71 26.54 -18.34
N SER A 552 -24.19 25.58 -19.15
CA SER A 552 -24.12 25.59 -20.62
C SER A 552 -24.92 26.68 -21.36
N ASN A 553 -25.48 27.66 -20.66
CA ASN A 553 -26.17 28.83 -21.23
C ASN A 553 -25.70 30.19 -20.66
N GLN A 554 -24.51 30.28 -20.06
CA GLN A 554 -23.90 31.58 -19.76
C GLN A 554 -22.94 32.03 -20.86
N ASP A 555 -23.15 33.27 -21.31
CA ASP A 555 -22.46 33.91 -22.43
C ASP A 555 -20.94 34.01 -22.15
N HIS A 556 -20.12 33.69 -23.15
CA HIS A 556 -18.68 33.53 -22.96
C HIS A 556 -17.95 34.88 -22.83
N SER A 557 -17.80 35.36 -21.59
CA SER A 557 -16.79 36.36 -21.22
C SER A 557 -16.19 36.07 -19.83
N GLY A 558 -15.44 34.98 -19.73
CA GLY A 558 -14.76 34.54 -18.50
C GLY A 558 -13.68 33.50 -18.83
N GLU A 559 -12.55 33.59 -18.12
CA GLU A 559 -11.28 32.93 -18.46
C GLU A 559 -11.33 31.40 -18.52
N CYS A 560 -10.57 30.84 -19.47
CA CYS A 560 -10.40 29.41 -19.63
C CYS A 560 -9.35 28.90 -18.63
N TRP A 561 -9.76 28.11 -17.64
CA TRP A 561 -8.87 27.63 -16.57
C TRP A 561 -7.62 26.88 -17.06
N SER A 562 -7.65 26.27 -18.25
CA SER A 562 -6.49 25.55 -18.79
C SER A 562 -5.39 26.47 -19.30
N GLU A 563 -5.71 27.71 -19.68
CA GLU A 563 -4.71 28.71 -20.12
C GLU A 563 -3.82 29.17 -18.96
N ILE A 564 -4.38 29.28 -17.75
CA ILE A 564 -3.64 29.56 -16.51
C ILE A 564 -2.57 28.49 -16.25
N LEU A 565 -2.82 27.26 -16.72
CA LEU A 565 -1.93 26.11 -16.57
C LEU A 565 -1.13 25.80 -17.86
N GLY A 566 -1.11 26.70 -18.85
CA GLY A 566 -0.31 26.58 -20.07
C GLY A 566 -0.87 25.65 -21.16
N TYR A 567 -2.10 25.13 -21.01
CA TYR A 567 -2.72 24.22 -21.98
C TYR A 567 -3.78 24.91 -22.85
N PRO A 568 -3.74 24.75 -24.19
CA PRO A 568 -4.72 25.35 -25.08
C PRO A 568 -6.13 24.77 -24.85
N CYS A 569 -7.13 25.64 -24.73
CA CYS A 569 -8.51 25.26 -24.44
C CYS A 569 -9.05 24.24 -25.46
N CYS A 570 -9.52 23.10 -24.95
CA CYS A 570 -9.90 21.98 -25.79
C CYS A 570 -11.22 22.21 -26.55
N LYS A 571 -11.14 22.62 -27.82
CA LYS A 571 -12.31 22.71 -28.70
C LYS A 571 -12.73 21.33 -29.22
N GLY A 572 -13.51 20.61 -28.41
CA GLY A 572 -14.41 19.55 -28.90
C GLY A 572 -13.98 18.08 -28.75
N CYS A 573 -13.16 17.73 -27.75
CA CYS A 573 -12.86 16.32 -27.47
C CYS A 573 -13.79 15.71 -26.41
N LYS A 574 -14.51 14.65 -26.75
CA LYS A 574 -15.10 13.72 -25.77
C LYS A 574 -14.03 12.72 -25.33
N SER A 575 -13.65 12.75 -24.05
CA SER A 575 -12.84 11.69 -23.45
C SER A 575 -13.73 10.59 -22.86
N MET A 576 -13.53 9.36 -23.32
CA MET A 576 -14.11 8.17 -22.71
C MET A 576 -13.09 7.67 -21.67
N LYS A 577 -13.32 7.97 -20.39
CA LYS A 577 -12.40 7.55 -19.31
C LYS A 577 -12.74 6.13 -18.87
N LEU A 578 -11.77 5.22 -18.98
CA LEU A 578 -11.90 3.85 -18.51
C LEU A 578 -12.11 3.83 -16.99
N THR A 579 -12.98 2.93 -16.53
CA THR A 579 -13.29 2.70 -15.12
C THR A 579 -12.07 2.19 -14.37
N GLN A 580 -11.68 2.90 -13.31
CA GLN A 580 -10.68 2.46 -12.36
C GLN A 580 -11.32 1.40 -11.44
N MET A 581 -10.93 0.14 -11.61
CA MET A 581 -11.40 -0.96 -10.76
C MET A 581 -10.76 -0.86 -9.36
N ASP A 582 -11.61 -0.92 -8.34
CA ASP A 582 -11.35 -1.45 -6.99
C ASP A 582 -9.98 -1.14 -6.36
N LEU A 583 -9.76 0.14 -6.02
CA LEU A 583 -8.80 0.51 -4.98
C LEU A 583 -9.31 -0.07 -3.64
N GLY A 584 -8.56 -1.03 -3.09
CA GLY A 584 -9.09 -2.02 -2.15
C GLY A 584 -9.83 -1.45 -0.92
N ASP A 585 -10.92 -2.14 -0.54
CA ASP A 585 -11.93 -1.70 0.43
C ASP A 585 -11.37 -1.22 1.78
N MET A 586 -10.18 -1.68 2.20
CA MET A 586 -9.53 -1.18 3.42
C MET A 586 -9.22 0.31 3.39
N ASN A 587 -9.00 0.89 2.21
CA ASN A 587 -8.73 2.33 2.05
C ASN A 587 -10.02 3.17 2.01
N LEU A 588 -11.18 2.52 1.80
CA LEU A 588 -12.52 3.14 1.80
C LEU A 588 -13.17 3.17 3.20
N ILE A 589 -12.45 2.71 4.24
CA ILE A 589 -12.97 2.72 5.61
C ILE A 589 -12.85 4.13 6.20
N ASN A 590 -13.96 4.87 6.15
CA ASN A 590 -14.16 6.12 6.87
C ASN A 590 -14.37 5.87 8.38
N GLY A 591 -13.29 5.51 9.09
CA GLY A 591 -13.31 5.31 10.54
C GLY A 591 -12.15 4.46 11.04
N VAL A 592 -11.70 4.69 12.28
CA VAL A 592 -10.69 3.82 12.91
C VAL A 592 -11.38 2.53 13.34
N VAL A 593 -10.90 1.40 12.83
CA VAL A 593 -11.57 0.12 13.03
C VAL A 593 -11.30 -0.43 14.43
N LEU A 594 -12.35 -0.84 15.13
CA LEU A 594 -12.23 -1.48 16.43
C LEU A 594 -11.89 -2.97 16.21
N PHE A 595 -10.69 -3.41 16.61
CA PHE A 595 -10.28 -4.82 16.55
C PHE A 595 -10.26 -5.43 17.96
N HIS A 596 -11.03 -6.50 18.18
CA HIS A 596 -11.10 -7.26 19.43
C HIS A 596 -10.69 -8.73 19.23
N PRO A 597 -9.38 -9.05 19.11
CA PRO A 597 -8.88 -10.41 19.32
C PRO A 597 -9.07 -10.86 20.78
N VAL A 598 -9.86 -11.92 20.97
CA VAL A 598 -10.00 -12.62 22.27
C VAL A 598 -9.10 -13.85 22.26
N VAL A 599 -8.04 -13.80 23.08
CA VAL A 599 -7.06 -14.89 23.28
C VAL A 599 -7.50 -15.75 24.46
N LYS A 600 -7.99 -16.95 24.17
CA LYS A 600 -8.38 -17.91 25.22
C LYS A 600 -7.12 -18.50 25.85
N LYS A 601 -7.02 -18.43 27.19
CA LYS A 601 -5.99 -19.15 27.95
C LYS A 601 -6.04 -20.63 27.59
N ASN A 602 -4.87 -21.22 27.31
CA ASN A 602 -4.74 -22.67 27.22
C ASN A 602 -5.12 -23.28 28.59
N LYS A 603 -5.96 -24.32 28.56
CA LYS A 603 -6.32 -25.11 29.74
C LYS A 603 -5.22 -26.11 30.09
#